data_AF-A0A5N1IPF1-F1
#
_entry.id   AF-A0A5N1IPF1-F1
#
_cell.length_a   1.000
_cell.length_b   1.000
_cell.length_c   1.000
_cell.angle_alpha   90.00
_cell.angle_beta   90.00
_cell.angle_gamma   90.00
#
_symmetry.space_group_name_H-M   'P 1'
#
loop_
_entity.id
_entity.type
_entity.pdbx_description
1 polymer ?
#
loop_
_entity_poly.entity_id
_entity_poly.type
_entity_poly.pdbx_seq_one_letter_code
_entity_poly.pdbx_strand_id
1 'polypeptide(L)'
;MKMILLLFFSLALFSFVQTKPQAKSQTQSQTLKNLQQAYQAEANASRKYEMFAKKAAEEKYDQVAKLFRAISKSESIHMANHKAAIQKMGGRPAEVVYDKVEVLTTRENLRGPIGGEKKETEDLYPAFVETAKQEKATQAANSFTYAMEAEAQHEKLFEEALAQLGKNQPADYYVSTLTGSTIKVQPGGKAPSGTLPNEKFQKVE
;
A
#
# COMPACT_ATOMS: atom_id res chain seq x y z
N MET A 1 -70.57 8.16 -66.85
CA MET A 1 -70.06 8.79 -65.60
C MET A 1 -68.65 8.29 -65.36
N LYS A 2 -67.66 9.19 -65.39
CA LYS A 2 -66.24 8.92 -65.07
C LYS A 2 -66.12 8.77 -63.56
N MET A 3 -65.43 7.74 -63.07
CA MET A 3 -65.03 7.66 -61.67
C MET A 3 -63.50 7.68 -61.57
N ILE A 4 -63.04 8.59 -60.73
CA ILE A 4 -61.72 9.18 -60.68
C ILE A 4 -60.77 8.28 -59.89
N LEU A 5 -59.56 8.15 -60.45
CA LEU A 5 -58.36 7.55 -59.88
C LEU A 5 -57.85 8.39 -58.71
N LEU A 6 -57.65 7.78 -57.54
CA LEU A 6 -56.93 8.38 -56.41
C LEU A 6 -55.75 7.47 -56.02
N LEU A 7 -54.57 7.84 -56.51
CA LEU A 7 -53.27 7.29 -56.12
C LEU A 7 -52.86 7.93 -54.79
N PHE A 8 -52.78 7.13 -53.72
CA PHE A 8 -52.14 7.52 -52.46
C PHE A 8 -50.64 7.23 -52.54
N PHE A 9 -49.84 8.28 -52.69
CA PHE A 9 -48.38 8.20 -52.54
C PHE A 9 -48.05 8.24 -51.03
N SER A 10 -47.77 7.07 -50.44
CA SER A 10 -47.24 6.95 -49.09
C SER A 10 -45.74 7.24 -49.11
N LEU A 11 -45.35 8.41 -48.62
CA LEU A 11 -43.94 8.78 -48.42
C LEU A 11 -43.46 8.12 -47.11
N ALA A 12 -42.82 6.96 -47.22
CA ALA A 12 -42.17 6.31 -46.08
C ALA A 12 -40.93 7.10 -45.67
N LEU A 13 -41.04 7.89 -44.60
CA LEU A 13 -39.91 8.53 -43.92
C LEU A 13 -39.06 7.45 -43.23
N PHE A 14 -37.98 7.02 -43.87
CA PHE A 14 -36.94 6.23 -43.22
C PHE A 14 -36.15 7.13 -42.25
N SER A 15 -36.48 7.06 -40.97
CA SER A 15 -35.66 7.64 -39.90
C SER A 15 -34.38 6.83 -39.77
N PHE A 16 -33.26 7.39 -40.24
CA PHE A 16 -31.92 6.85 -39.99
C PHE A 16 -31.61 6.99 -38.49
N VAL A 17 -31.77 5.90 -37.74
CA VAL A 17 -31.29 5.83 -36.35
C VAL A 17 -29.77 5.73 -36.40
N GLN A 18 -29.08 6.85 -36.15
CA GLN A 18 -27.65 6.83 -35.88
C GLN A 18 -27.42 6.14 -34.54
N THR A 19 -27.07 4.85 -34.56
CA THR A 19 -26.56 4.16 -33.39
C THR A 19 -25.17 4.71 -33.07
N LYS A 20 -25.06 5.56 -32.05
CA LYS A 20 -23.76 5.96 -31.49
C LYS A 20 -22.99 4.69 -31.09
N PRO A 21 -21.69 4.57 -31.41
CA PRO A 21 -20.89 3.47 -30.91
C PRO A 21 -20.93 3.47 -29.38
N GLN A 22 -21.45 2.39 -28.80
CA GLN A 22 -21.44 2.19 -27.36
C GLN A 22 -19.99 2.01 -26.94
N ALA A 23 -19.45 2.97 -26.18
CA ALA A 23 -18.12 2.89 -25.60
C ALA A 23 -18.01 1.58 -24.81
N LYS A 24 -16.99 0.76 -25.11
CA LYS A 24 -16.67 -0.43 -24.33
C LYS A 24 -16.51 0.00 -22.88
N SER A 25 -17.37 -0.52 -22.00
CA SER A 25 -17.19 -0.40 -20.55
C SER A 25 -15.81 -0.94 -20.21
N GLN A 26 -14.89 -0.04 -19.88
CA GLN A 26 -13.54 -0.39 -19.48
C GLN A 26 -13.66 -0.98 -18.07
N THR A 27 -13.74 -2.31 -17.97
CA THR A 27 -13.64 -3.01 -16.68
C THR A 27 -12.41 -2.50 -15.94
N GLN A 28 -12.64 -1.90 -14.78
CA GLN A 28 -11.60 -1.29 -13.95
C GLN A 28 -10.51 -2.33 -13.63
N SER A 29 -9.24 -2.00 -13.94
CA SER A 29 -8.05 -2.82 -13.67
C SER A 29 -8.06 -3.34 -12.23
N GLN A 30 -7.78 -4.63 -12.06
CA GLN A 30 -7.71 -5.24 -10.73
C GLN A 30 -6.45 -4.76 -10.00
N THR A 31 -5.34 -4.54 -10.71
CA THR A 31 -4.15 -3.91 -10.13
C THR A 31 -4.44 -2.53 -9.56
N LEU A 32 -5.23 -1.70 -10.27
CA LEU A 32 -5.60 -0.38 -9.77
C LEU A 32 -6.44 -0.49 -8.48
N LYS A 33 -7.35 -1.46 -8.38
CA LYS A 33 -8.12 -1.72 -7.15
C LYS A 33 -7.22 -2.16 -6.00
N ASN A 34 -6.32 -3.10 -6.26
CA ASN A 34 -5.35 -3.60 -5.28
C ASN A 34 -4.45 -2.47 -4.76
N LEU A 35 -3.99 -1.59 -5.65
CA LEU A 35 -3.19 -0.42 -5.26
C LEU A 35 -3.95 0.54 -4.36
N GLN A 36 -5.24 0.80 -4.61
CA GLN A 36 -6.05 1.67 -3.75
C GLN A 36 -6.25 1.05 -2.37
N GLN A 37 -6.46 -0.26 -2.32
CA GLN A 37 -6.56 -1.00 -1.05
C GLN A 37 -5.25 -0.92 -0.27
N ALA A 38 -4.11 -1.23 -0.90
CA ALA A 38 -2.80 -1.15 -0.26
C ALA A 38 -2.47 0.29 0.18
N TYR A 39 -2.69 1.29 -0.68
CA TYR A 39 -2.49 2.70 -0.33
C TYR A 39 -3.23 3.12 0.95
N GLN A 40 -4.49 2.71 1.09
CA GLN A 40 -5.28 2.99 2.30
C GLN A 40 -4.80 2.19 3.52
N ALA A 41 -4.45 0.92 3.33
CA ALA A 41 -3.92 0.07 4.39
C ALA A 41 -2.61 0.62 4.96
N GLU A 42 -1.67 0.99 4.09
CA GLU A 42 -0.37 1.57 4.46
C GLU A 42 -0.50 2.91 5.17
N ALA A 43 -1.46 3.75 4.74
CA ALA A 43 -1.75 4.98 5.45
C ALA A 43 -2.22 4.72 6.89
N ASN A 44 -3.14 3.76 7.07
CA ASN A 44 -3.60 3.34 8.38
C ASN A 44 -2.46 2.74 9.22
N ALA A 45 -1.61 1.90 8.63
CA ALA A 45 -0.48 1.27 9.29
C ALA A 45 0.54 2.31 9.77
N SER A 46 0.92 3.26 8.92
CA SER A 46 1.80 4.38 9.28
C SER A 46 1.28 5.16 10.49
N ARG A 47 -0.01 5.55 10.47
CA ARG A 47 -0.64 6.25 11.60
C ARG A 47 -0.70 5.41 12.87
N LYS A 48 -1.07 4.13 12.75
CA LYS A 48 -1.15 3.17 13.86
C LYS A 48 0.20 3.04 14.55
N TYR A 49 1.28 2.81 13.81
CA TYR A 49 2.61 2.63 14.38
C TYR A 49 3.18 3.91 14.99
N GLU A 50 2.86 5.09 14.45
CA GLU A 50 3.20 6.36 15.10
C GLU A 50 2.52 6.49 16.48
N MET A 51 1.26 6.06 16.59
CA MET A 51 0.55 6.05 17.87
C MET A 51 1.10 5.00 18.84
N PHE A 52 1.50 3.83 18.34
CA PHE A 52 2.15 2.79 19.15
C PHE A 52 3.53 3.22 19.64
N ALA A 53 4.28 3.97 18.84
CA ALA A 53 5.57 4.55 19.25
C ALA A 53 5.41 5.49 20.46
N LYS A 54 4.39 6.35 20.45
CA LYS A 54 4.09 7.25 21.58
C LYS A 54 3.78 6.46 22.84
N LYS A 55 2.92 5.44 22.72
CA LYS A 55 2.58 4.56 23.84
C LYS A 55 3.78 3.82 24.42
N ALA A 56 4.67 3.31 23.56
CA ALA A 56 5.90 2.66 24.00
C ALA A 56 6.84 3.62 24.75
N ALA A 57 6.95 4.86 24.30
CA ALA A 57 7.74 5.88 25.00
C ALA A 57 7.11 6.27 26.36
N GLU A 58 5.79 6.38 26.45
CA GLU A 58 5.07 6.62 27.71
C GLU A 58 5.34 5.50 28.73
N GLU A 59 5.34 4.26 28.26
CA GLU A 59 5.60 3.05 29.07
C GLU A 59 7.10 2.76 29.29
N LYS A 60 7.99 3.65 28.85
CA LYS A 60 9.46 3.56 29.01
C LYS A 60 10.12 2.41 28.25
N TYR A 61 9.50 1.96 27.16
CA TYR A 61 10.10 1.05 26.19
C TYR A 61 10.73 1.82 25.03
N ASP A 62 11.74 2.63 25.30
CA ASP A 62 12.32 3.58 24.34
C ASP A 62 12.83 2.89 23.05
N GLN A 63 13.43 1.72 23.16
CA GLN A 63 13.89 0.96 22.00
C GLN A 63 12.74 0.43 21.12
N VAL A 64 11.60 0.09 21.74
CA VAL A 64 10.39 -0.32 21.02
C VAL A 64 9.71 0.89 20.39
N ALA A 65 9.74 2.05 21.06
CA ALA A 65 9.26 3.30 20.47
C ALA A 65 10.02 3.65 19.18
N LYS A 66 11.35 3.50 19.17
CA LYS A 66 12.18 3.68 17.97
C LYS A 66 11.81 2.70 16.85
N LEU A 67 11.55 1.44 17.19
CA LEU A 67 11.11 0.44 16.22
C LEU A 67 9.79 0.85 15.56
N PHE A 68 8.79 1.21 16.36
CA PHE A 68 7.49 1.64 15.82
C PHE A 68 7.60 2.89 14.95
N ARG A 69 8.47 3.85 15.28
CA ARG A 69 8.73 5.00 14.40
C ARG A 69 9.37 4.57 13.08
N ALA A 70 10.31 3.63 13.11
CA ALA A 70 10.96 3.13 11.91
C ALA A 70 9.97 2.43 10.99
N ILE A 71 9.12 1.57 11.53
CA ILE A 71 8.07 0.89 10.77
C ILE A 71 7.02 1.88 10.28
N SER A 72 6.57 2.83 11.11
CA SER A 72 5.68 3.91 10.67
C SER A 72 6.24 4.72 9.48
N LYS A 73 7.56 4.95 9.49
CA LYS A 73 8.27 5.59 8.39
C LYS A 73 8.29 4.69 7.14
N SER A 74 8.52 3.38 7.29
CA SER A 74 8.42 2.41 6.20
C SER A 74 7.04 2.45 5.53
N GLU A 75 5.95 2.36 6.31
CA GLU A 75 4.60 2.31 5.73
C GLU A 75 4.26 3.62 5.00
N SER A 76 4.79 4.75 5.47
CA SER A 76 4.64 6.02 4.76
C SER A 76 5.31 6.01 3.37
N ILE A 77 6.38 5.23 3.20
CA ILE A 77 7.10 5.04 1.94
C ILE A 77 6.34 4.04 1.05
N HIS A 78 5.81 2.95 1.61
CA HIS A 78 4.93 2.02 0.88
C HIS A 78 3.69 2.74 0.34
N MET A 79 3.02 3.52 1.20
CA MET A 79 1.91 4.39 0.83
C MET A 79 2.29 5.33 -0.33
N ALA A 80 3.45 5.99 -0.25
CA ALA A 80 3.91 6.89 -1.32
C ALA A 80 4.19 6.16 -2.64
N ASN A 81 4.76 4.96 -2.58
CA ASN A 81 5.01 4.11 -3.74
C ASN A 81 3.71 3.67 -4.41
N HIS A 82 2.73 3.19 -3.63
CA HIS A 82 1.40 2.82 -4.14
C HIS A 82 0.71 4.01 -4.77
N LYS A 83 0.75 5.18 -4.13
CA LYS A 83 0.21 6.44 -4.68
C LYS A 83 0.81 6.77 -6.05
N ALA A 84 2.14 6.68 -6.18
CA ALA A 84 2.82 6.93 -7.44
C ALA A 84 2.44 5.90 -8.53
N ALA A 85 2.29 4.63 -8.15
CA ALA A 85 1.84 3.58 -9.07
C ALA A 85 0.39 3.79 -9.54
N ILE A 86 -0.52 4.21 -8.66
CA ILE A 86 -1.91 4.58 -9.01
C ILE A 86 -1.90 5.67 -10.08
N GLN A 87 -1.12 6.72 -9.85
CA GLN A 87 -1.00 7.85 -10.78
C GLN A 87 -0.39 7.41 -12.12
N LYS A 88 0.61 6.54 -12.10
CA LYS A 88 1.23 6.00 -13.33
C LYS A 88 0.23 5.23 -14.19
N MET A 89 -0.71 4.53 -13.57
CA MET A 89 -1.79 3.80 -14.24
C MET A 89 -2.95 4.71 -14.69
N GLY A 90 -2.82 6.03 -14.54
CA GLY A 90 -3.86 7.01 -14.87
C GLY A 90 -4.99 7.07 -13.83
N GLY A 91 -4.84 6.40 -12.69
CA GLY A 91 -5.77 6.48 -11.57
C GLY A 91 -5.55 7.73 -10.72
N ARG A 92 -6.58 8.10 -9.94
CA ARG A 92 -6.48 9.11 -8.89
C ARG A 92 -6.47 8.41 -7.53
N PRO A 93 -5.44 8.60 -6.68
CA PRO A 93 -5.44 8.08 -5.33
C PRO A 93 -6.68 8.55 -4.57
N ALA A 94 -7.36 7.65 -3.89
CA ALA A 94 -8.50 7.98 -3.05
C ALA A 94 -8.09 8.94 -1.92
N GLU A 95 -9.06 9.65 -1.36
CA GLU A 95 -8.85 10.35 -0.10
C GLU A 95 -8.62 9.31 1.00
N VAL A 96 -7.58 9.54 1.82
CA VAL A 96 -7.27 8.64 2.93
C VAL A 96 -8.30 8.84 4.03
N VAL A 97 -8.99 7.78 4.39
CA VAL A 97 -9.89 7.75 5.55
C VAL A 97 -9.20 6.97 6.65
N TYR A 98 -8.74 7.66 7.69
CA TYR A 98 -8.04 6.98 8.77
C TYR A 98 -9.00 6.26 9.71
N ASP A 99 -8.73 4.99 9.96
CA ASP A 99 -9.45 4.22 10.96
C ASP A 99 -9.15 4.72 12.38
N LYS A 100 -10.09 4.47 13.29
CA LYS A 100 -9.83 4.67 14.72
C LYS A 100 -8.77 3.66 15.16
N VAL A 101 -7.62 4.16 15.59
CA VAL A 101 -6.56 3.33 16.17
C VAL A 101 -6.90 3.01 17.62
N GLU A 102 -7.00 1.73 17.94
CA GLU A 102 -7.02 1.24 19.31
C GLU A 102 -5.57 1.11 19.81
N VAL A 103 -5.21 1.88 20.84
CA VAL A 103 -3.86 1.86 21.42
C VAL A 103 -3.92 1.11 22.74
N LEU A 104 -3.29 -0.06 22.80
CA LEU A 104 -3.25 -0.94 23.98
C LEU A 104 -1.90 -0.83 24.70
N THR A 105 -1.52 -1.81 25.52
CA THR A 105 -0.16 -1.86 26.08
C THR A 105 0.88 -2.11 24.99
N THR A 106 2.15 -1.71 25.22
CA THR A 106 3.23 -1.94 24.24
C THR A 106 3.40 -3.40 23.88
N ARG A 107 3.20 -4.31 24.84
CA ARG A 107 3.23 -5.76 24.59
C ARG A 107 2.14 -6.19 23.59
N GLU A 108 0.92 -5.69 23.78
CA GLU A 108 -0.21 -6.01 22.90
C GLU A 108 -0.03 -5.37 21.52
N ASN A 109 0.45 -4.12 21.49
CA ASN A 109 0.74 -3.39 20.25
C ASN A 109 1.88 -4.02 19.44
N LEU A 110 2.83 -4.73 20.07
CA LEU A 110 3.84 -5.55 19.38
C LEU A 110 3.28 -6.87 18.86
N ARG A 111 2.37 -7.49 19.61
CA ARG A 111 1.81 -8.80 19.26
C ARG A 111 0.79 -8.73 18.13
N GLY A 112 -0.08 -7.71 18.14
CA GLY A 112 -1.17 -7.56 17.17
C GLY A 112 -0.72 -7.56 15.71
N PRO A 113 0.32 -6.78 15.34
CA PRO A 113 0.81 -6.71 13.97
C PRO A 113 1.36 -8.01 13.38
N ILE A 114 2.02 -8.87 14.17
CA ILE A 114 2.78 -10.03 13.67
C ILE A 114 1.96 -10.91 12.71
N GLY A 115 0.71 -11.23 13.08
CA GLY A 115 -0.16 -12.04 12.21
C GLY A 115 -0.65 -11.29 10.97
N GLY A 116 -0.74 -9.96 11.02
CA GLY A 116 -1.04 -9.11 9.88
C GLY A 116 0.12 -9.08 8.88
N GLU A 117 1.33 -8.75 9.34
CA GLU A 117 2.55 -8.69 8.51
C GLU A 117 2.81 -10.02 7.80
N LYS A 118 2.62 -11.13 8.53
CA LYS A 118 2.75 -12.47 7.97
C LYS A 118 1.75 -12.72 6.84
N LYS A 119 0.48 -12.39 7.05
CA LYS A 119 -0.57 -12.56 6.04
C LYS A 119 -0.32 -11.68 4.82
N GLU A 120 0.17 -10.46 5.02
CA GLU A 120 0.52 -9.56 3.92
C GLU A 120 1.66 -10.12 3.07
N THR A 121 2.68 -10.67 3.73
CA THR A 121 3.84 -11.29 3.10
C THR A 121 3.52 -12.61 2.38
N GLU A 122 2.76 -13.50 3.01
CA GLU A 122 2.54 -14.87 2.51
C GLU A 122 1.35 -14.98 1.53
N ASP A 123 0.34 -14.12 1.66
CA ASP A 123 -0.90 -14.22 0.88
C ASP A 123 -1.17 -12.97 0.03
N LEU A 124 -1.27 -11.80 0.66
CA LEU A 124 -1.86 -10.61 0.01
C LEU A 124 -0.95 -10.04 -1.08
N TYR A 125 0.28 -9.67 -0.73
CA TYR A 125 1.19 -9.05 -1.67
C TYR A 125 1.63 -9.98 -2.80
N PRO A 126 1.90 -11.28 -2.58
CA PRO A 126 2.16 -12.22 -3.67
C PRO A 126 1.05 -12.22 -4.74
N ALA A 127 -0.22 -12.24 -4.31
CA ALA A 127 -1.35 -12.17 -5.23
C ALA A 127 -1.44 -10.83 -5.98
N PHE A 128 -1.11 -9.72 -5.29
CA PHE A 128 -1.10 -8.39 -5.90
C PHE A 128 0.02 -8.22 -6.93
N VAL A 129 1.22 -8.72 -6.62
CA VAL A 129 2.37 -8.74 -7.53
C VAL A 129 2.03 -9.52 -8.79
N GLU A 130 1.45 -10.72 -8.65
CA GLU A 130 1.09 -11.57 -9.78
C GLU A 130 0.05 -10.90 -10.68
N THR A 131 -1.00 -10.32 -10.08
CA THR A 131 -2.01 -9.55 -10.83
C THR A 131 -1.37 -8.39 -11.60
N ALA A 132 -0.49 -7.63 -10.96
CA ALA A 132 0.21 -6.51 -11.59
C ALA A 132 1.13 -6.96 -12.75
N LYS A 133 1.78 -8.11 -12.65
CA LYS A 133 2.58 -8.69 -13.74
C LYS A 133 1.71 -9.11 -14.91
N GLN A 134 0.58 -9.76 -14.66
CA GLN A 134 -0.38 -10.16 -15.70
C GLN A 134 -0.95 -8.95 -16.46
N GLU A 135 -1.24 -7.86 -15.75
CA GLU A 135 -1.68 -6.59 -16.33
C GLU A 135 -0.51 -5.73 -16.90
N LYS A 136 0.74 -6.23 -16.84
CA LYS A 136 1.96 -5.53 -17.30
C LYS A 136 2.17 -4.16 -16.62
N ALA A 137 1.69 -4.01 -15.40
CA ALA A 137 1.83 -2.82 -14.58
C ALA A 137 3.11 -2.86 -13.73
N THR A 138 4.29 -2.74 -14.38
CA THR A 138 5.60 -2.94 -13.73
C THR A 138 5.82 -2.08 -12.48
N GLN A 139 5.41 -0.81 -12.49
CA GLN A 139 5.59 0.05 -11.31
C GLN A 139 4.73 -0.41 -10.12
N ALA A 140 3.53 -0.95 -10.38
CA ALA A 140 2.69 -1.52 -9.34
C ALA A 140 3.31 -2.81 -8.79
N ALA A 141 3.78 -3.70 -9.66
CA ALA A 141 4.46 -4.93 -9.27
C ALA A 141 5.68 -4.65 -8.39
N ASN A 142 6.51 -3.67 -8.75
CA ASN A 142 7.66 -3.24 -7.93
C ASN A 142 7.19 -2.68 -6.59
N SER A 143 6.18 -1.81 -6.60
CA SER A 143 5.65 -1.21 -5.36
C SER A 143 5.13 -2.26 -4.37
N PHE A 144 4.43 -3.30 -4.85
CA PHE A 144 3.98 -4.40 -4.01
C PHE A 144 5.14 -5.30 -3.55
N THR A 145 6.13 -5.52 -4.41
CA THR A 145 7.31 -6.33 -4.05
C THR A 145 8.12 -5.66 -2.94
N TYR A 146 8.29 -4.34 -3.02
CA TYR A 146 9.00 -3.58 -1.99
C TYR A 146 8.31 -3.67 -0.63
N ALA A 147 6.99 -3.45 -0.59
CA ALA A 147 6.21 -3.59 0.65
C ALA A 147 6.32 -5.01 1.21
N MET A 148 6.07 -6.04 0.39
CA MET A 148 6.18 -7.45 0.78
C MET A 148 7.52 -7.82 1.42
N GLU A 149 8.64 -7.34 0.85
CA GLU A 149 9.98 -7.61 1.39
C GLU A 149 10.23 -6.87 2.72
N ALA A 150 9.66 -5.68 2.90
CA ALA A 150 9.74 -4.92 4.14
C ALA A 150 8.83 -5.50 5.23
N GLU A 151 7.61 -5.96 4.92
CA GLU A 151 6.70 -6.58 5.91
C GLU A 151 7.31 -7.85 6.51
N ALA A 152 8.02 -8.64 5.70
CA ALA A 152 8.77 -9.79 6.19
C ALA A 152 9.90 -9.41 7.18
N GLN A 153 10.43 -8.19 7.09
CA GLN A 153 11.39 -7.64 8.05
C GLN A 153 10.66 -7.15 9.30
N HIS A 154 9.52 -6.46 9.13
CA HIS A 154 8.70 -5.94 10.22
C HIS A 154 8.22 -7.06 11.14
N GLU A 155 7.72 -8.17 10.59
CA GLU A 155 7.33 -9.37 11.35
C GLU A 155 8.44 -9.80 12.30
N LYS A 156 9.65 -10.03 11.76
CA LYS A 156 10.82 -10.48 12.53
C LYS A 156 11.25 -9.48 13.58
N LEU A 157 11.21 -8.19 13.26
CA LEU A 157 11.56 -7.13 14.20
C LEU A 157 10.55 -7.04 15.35
N PHE A 158 9.26 -7.21 15.08
CA PHE A 158 8.22 -7.26 16.10
C PHE A 158 8.37 -8.50 16.98
N GLU A 159 8.61 -9.67 16.40
CA GLU A 159 8.86 -10.91 17.15
C GLU A 159 10.07 -10.76 18.08
N GLU A 160 11.19 -10.25 17.57
CA GLU A 160 12.40 -10.02 18.36
C GLU A 160 12.13 -9.01 19.49
N ALA A 161 11.45 -7.90 19.18
CA ALA A 161 11.14 -6.86 20.15
C ALA A 161 10.23 -7.38 21.26
N LEU A 162 9.22 -8.18 20.91
CA LEU A 162 8.28 -8.79 21.85
C LEU A 162 8.97 -9.83 22.75
N ALA A 163 9.82 -10.67 22.17
CA ALA A 163 10.56 -11.69 22.91
C ALA A 163 11.50 -11.07 23.95
N GLN A 164 12.07 -9.90 23.64
CA GLN A 164 13.01 -9.18 24.51
C GLN A 164 12.38 -7.99 25.25
N LEU A 165 11.06 -7.91 25.33
CA LEU A 165 10.37 -6.73 25.88
C LEU A 165 10.86 -6.40 27.30
N GLY A 166 11.34 -5.17 27.48
CA GLY A 166 11.93 -4.68 28.74
C GLY A 166 13.43 -4.98 28.90
N LYS A 167 14.03 -5.71 27.96
CA LYS A 167 15.47 -6.01 27.87
C LYS A 167 16.03 -5.73 26.46
N ASN A 168 15.28 -5.02 25.62
CA ASN A 168 15.67 -4.70 24.26
C ASN A 168 16.98 -3.90 24.29
N GLN A 169 18.02 -4.45 23.66
CA GLN A 169 19.30 -3.77 23.58
C GLN A 169 19.18 -2.51 22.72
N PRO A 170 19.91 -1.44 23.06
CA PRO A 170 19.97 -0.25 22.21
C PRO A 170 20.33 -0.63 20.77
N ALA A 171 19.59 -0.08 19.82
CA ALA A 171 19.85 -0.27 18.39
C ALA A 171 19.40 0.96 17.59
N ASP A 172 20.04 1.17 16.45
CA ASP A 172 19.64 2.15 15.46
C ASP A 172 18.81 1.45 14.37
N TYR A 173 17.76 2.11 13.88
CA TYR A 173 16.98 1.63 12.75
C TYR A 173 17.20 2.53 11.55
N TYR A 174 17.41 1.89 10.41
CA TYR A 174 17.56 2.54 9.12
C TYR A 174 16.43 2.11 8.20
N VAL A 175 15.78 3.07 7.55
CA VAL A 175 14.69 2.83 6.61
C VAL A 175 15.13 3.24 5.22
N SER A 176 14.96 2.34 4.24
CA SER A 176 15.21 2.63 2.82
C SER A 176 14.24 3.70 2.33
N THR A 177 14.76 4.76 1.72
CA THR A 177 13.96 5.85 1.13
C THR A 177 13.22 5.44 -0.14
N LEU A 178 13.49 4.23 -0.66
CA LEU A 178 12.89 3.72 -1.88
C LEU A 178 11.93 2.57 -1.57
N THR A 179 12.41 1.55 -0.85
CA THR A 179 11.67 0.30 -0.67
C THR A 179 10.88 0.26 0.62
N GLY A 180 11.23 1.08 1.61
CA GLY A 180 10.72 0.95 2.97
C GLY A 180 11.50 -0.05 3.83
N SER A 181 12.40 -0.86 3.25
CA SER A 181 13.20 -1.84 4.00
C SER A 181 13.75 -1.27 5.30
N THR A 182 13.42 -1.94 6.42
CA THR A 182 13.73 -1.52 7.78
C THR A 182 14.82 -2.41 8.36
N ILE A 183 16.01 -1.85 8.54
CA ILE A 183 17.20 -2.58 8.99
C ILE A 183 17.61 -2.11 10.38
N LYS A 184 17.69 -3.07 11.30
CA LYS A 184 18.24 -2.89 12.64
C LYS A 184 19.76 -3.05 12.61
N VAL A 185 20.48 -2.09 13.19
CA VAL A 185 21.94 -2.17 13.36
C VAL A 185 22.34 -1.84 14.80
N GLN A 186 23.56 -2.23 15.18
CA GLN A 186 24.13 -1.82 16.46
C GLN A 186 24.25 -0.28 16.53
N PRO A 187 24.12 0.34 17.72
CA PRO A 187 24.24 1.78 17.87
C PRO A 187 25.56 2.31 17.31
N GLY A 188 25.49 3.34 16.47
CA GLY A 188 26.68 3.90 15.80
C GLY A 188 27.27 3.00 14.71
N GLY A 189 26.59 1.91 14.36
CA GLY A 189 26.93 1.07 13.22
C GLY A 189 26.83 1.83 11.90
N LYS A 190 27.46 1.28 10.85
CA LYS A 190 27.40 1.87 9.50
C LYS A 190 25.97 1.75 8.95
N ALA A 191 25.53 2.81 8.27
CA ALA A 191 24.29 2.77 7.50
C ALA A 191 24.34 1.65 6.45
N PRO A 192 23.25 0.89 6.25
CA PRO A 192 23.16 -0.06 5.15
C PRO A 192 23.34 0.65 3.79
N SER A 193 23.86 -0.09 2.81
CA SER A 193 23.97 0.40 1.44
C SER A 193 22.75 -0.03 0.62
N GLY A 194 22.22 0.88 -0.20
CA GLY A 194 21.16 0.55 -1.15
C GLY A 194 21.66 -0.43 -2.22
N THR A 195 20.81 -1.38 -2.59
CA THR A 195 21.09 -2.33 -3.69
C THR A 195 20.45 -1.88 -5.00
N LEU A 196 19.48 -0.96 -4.93
CA LEU A 196 18.79 -0.41 -6.08
C LEU A 196 19.30 1.00 -6.44
N PRO A 197 19.18 1.43 -7.71
CA PRO A 197 19.56 2.78 -8.12
C PRO A 197 18.85 3.85 -7.28
N ASN A 198 19.64 4.78 -6.74
CA ASN A 198 19.19 5.90 -5.89
C ASN A 198 18.58 5.50 -4.54
N GLU A 199 18.64 4.22 -4.16
CA GLU A 199 18.24 3.77 -2.83
C GLU A 199 19.23 4.29 -1.78
N LYS A 200 18.68 4.93 -0.74
CA LYS A 200 19.44 5.43 0.41
C LYS A 200 18.77 4.95 1.67
N PHE A 201 19.54 4.76 2.73
CA PHE A 201 19.00 4.45 4.05
C PHE A 201 19.06 5.68 4.93
N GLN A 202 17.94 6.00 5.58
CA GLN A 202 17.84 7.09 6.56
C GLN A 202 17.72 6.50 7.95
N LYS A 203 18.55 7.00 8.87
CA LYS A 203 18.40 6.68 10.29
C LYS A 203 17.10 7.29 10.82
N VAL A 204 16.38 6.53 11.64
CA VAL A 204 15.18 6.98 12.35
C VAL A 204 15.53 7.22 13.81
N GLU A 205 15.11 8.37 14.34
CA GLU A 205 15.43 8.86 15.69
C GLU A 205 14.39 8.50 16.77
#